data_AF-A0A524EK99-F1
#
_entry.id   AF-A0A524EK99-F1
#
_cell.length_a   1.000
_cell.length_b   1.000
_cell.length_c   1.000
_cell.angle_alpha   90.00
_cell.angle_beta   90.00
_cell.angle_gamma   90.00
#
_symmetry.space_group_name_H-M   'P 1'
#
loop_
_entity.id
_entity.type
_entity.pdbx_description
1 polymer ?
#
loop_
_entity_poly.entity_id
_entity_poly.type
_entity_poly.pdbx_seq_one_letter_code
_entity_poly.pdbx_strand_id
1 'polypeptide(L)'
;MNSLLQLNFIPAQYWNTSLSNFKLIDKGKPLPKDANFFILWSTSDSSEVELIDKINYIFPNVPVDRLRTCKINLAFPLDDHFFQIQDTIGKIMPIPPGINLLYQLQILESNNRSLTFYSNSIKTYAFLTKL
;
A
#
# COMPACT_ATOMS: atom_id res chain seq x y z
N MET A 1 7.86 -17.39 -11.43
CA MET A 1 7.43 -16.01 -11.70
C MET A 1 8.01 -15.13 -10.60
N ASN A 2 8.80 -14.11 -10.94
CA ASN A 2 9.31 -13.16 -9.94
C ASN A 2 8.13 -12.43 -9.32
N SER A 3 7.84 -12.67 -8.05
CA SER A 3 6.81 -11.92 -7.35
C SER A 3 7.38 -10.56 -6.99
N LEU A 4 6.87 -9.52 -7.64
CA LEU A 4 7.29 -8.16 -7.36
C LEU A 4 6.54 -7.67 -6.12
N LEU A 5 7.26 -7.11 -5.15
CA LEU A 5 6.63 -6.35 -4.06
C LEU A 5 6.00 -5.09 -4.66
N GLN A 6 4.73 -4.85 -4.37
CA GLN A 6 3.95 -3.74 -4.92
C GLN A 6 3.64 -2.72 -3.82
N LEU A 7 3.59 -1.44 -4.20
CA LEU A 7 3.14 -0.35 -3.34
C LEU A 7 2.00 0.41 -4.03
N ASN A 8 0.80 0.31 -3.45
CA ASN A 8 -0.38 0.94 -4.02
C ASN A 8 -0.98 1.96 -3.05
N PHE A 9 -1.55 3.04 -3.58
CA PHE A 9 -2.39 3.96 -2.82
C PHE A 9 -3.83 3.45 -2.84
N ILE A 10 -4.46 3.37 -1.68
CA ILE A 10 -5.87 2.98 -1.55
C ILE A 10 -6.62 4.13 -0.88
N PRO A 11 -7.47 4.83 -1.66
CA PRO A 11 -8.36 5.85 -1.13
C PRO A 11 -9.40 5.28 -0.17
N ALA A 12 -9.86 6.12 0.76
CA ALA A 12 -10.83 5.74 1.78
C ALA A 12 -12.09 5.09 1.21
N GLN A 13 -12.60 5.62 0.10
CA GLN A 13 -13.79 5.11 -0.56
C GLN A 13 -13.71 3.63 -0.97
N TYR A 14 -12.51 3.10 -1.26
CA TYR A 14 -12.37 1.73 -1.79
C TYR A 14 -12.41 0.65 -0.71
N TRP A 15 -11.83 0.90 0.45
CA TRP A 15 -11.79 -0.09 1.53
C TRP A 15 -13.02 -0.04 2.44
N ASN A 16 -13.77 1.06 2.42
CA ASN A 16 -15.06 1.12 3.09
C ASN A 16 -16.19 0.41 2.31
N THR A 17 -15.96 0.02 1.07
CA THR A 17 -16.95 -0.77 0.32
C THR A 17 -17.04 -2.17 0.92
N SER A 18 -18.25 -2.73 0.99
CA SER A 18 -18.46 -4.13 1.40
C SER A 18 -17.75 -5.13 0.46
N LEU A 19 -17.58 -4.77 -0.82
CA LEU A 19 -16.93 -5.61 -1.84
C LEU A 19 -15.42 -5.78 -1.60
N SER A 20 -14.79 -4.82 -0.92
CA SER A 20 -13.35 -4.88 -0.64
C SER A 20 -12.98 -6.00 0.33
N ASN A 21 -13.94 -6.47 1.14
CA ASN A 21 -13.74 -7.41 2.24
C ASN A 21 -12.55 -7.01 3.15
N PHE A 22 -12.27 -5.70 3.25
CA PHE A 22 -11.13 -5.19 3.98
C PHE A 22 -11.25 -5.51 5.47
N LYS A 23 -10.21 -6.13 6.02
CA LYS A 23 -10.14 -6.50 7.44
C LYS A 23 -8.75 -6.23 7.99
N LEU A 24 -8.68 -5.51 9.11
CA LEU A 24 -7.47 -5.49 9.93
C LEU A 24 -7.38 -6.82 10.67
N ILE A 25 -6.23 -7.48 10.56
CA ILE A 25 -5.98 -8.77 11.21
C ILE A 25 -4.96 -8.68 12.34
N ASP A 26 -4.40 -7.48 12.58
CA ASP A 26 -3.56 -7.20 13.73
C ASP A 26 -4.38 -6.78 14.97
N LYS A 27 -3.72 -6.74 16.14
CA LYS A 27 -4.33 -6.37 17.43
C LYS A 27 -4.36 -4.85 17.70
N GLY A 28 -4.18 -4.01 16.68
CA GLY A 28 -4.09 -2.57 16.87
C GLY A 28 -5.45 -1.85 16.97
N LYS A 29 -5.40 -0.53 17.23
CA LYS A 29 -6.60 0.32 17.23
C LYS A 29 -7.30 0.31 15.86
N PRO A 30 -8.63 0.46 15.80
CA PRO A 30 -9.33 0.61 14.54
C PRO A 30 -8.81 1.83 13.78
N LEU A 31 -8.80 1.74 12.44
CA LEU A 31 -8.46 2.87 11.59
C LEU A 31 -9.65 3.84 11.47
N PRO A 32 -9.40 5.16 11.35
CA PRO A 32 -10.44 6.12 10.97
C PRO A 32 -11.07 5.72 9.64
N LYS A 33 -12.41 5.84 9.51
CA LYS A 33 -13.12 5.45 8.29
C LYS A 33 -12.71 6.27 7.07
N ASP A 34 -12.30 7.50 7.26
CA ASP A 34 -11.86 8.42 6.20
C ASP A 34 -10.36 8.32 5.90
N ALA A 35 -9.63 7.39 6.53
CA ALA A 35 -8.21 7.21 6.30
C ALA A 35 -7.94 6.67 4.90
N ASN A 36 -7.01 7.31 4.19
CA ASN A 36 -6.37 6.72 3.03
C ASN A 36 -5.17 5.89 3.50
N PHE A 37 -4.69 4.95 2.70
CA PHE A 37 -3.47 4.22 3.06
C PHE A 37 -2.62 3.89 1.85
N PHE A 38 -1.33 3.68 2.13
CA PHE A 38 -0.48 2.89 1.25
C PHE A 38 -0.53 1.44 1.67
N ILE A 39 -0.58 0.53 0.71
CA ILE A 39 -0.48 -0.91 0.94
C ILE A 39 0.77 -1.46 0.27
N LEU A 40 1.56 -2.20 1.03
CA LEU A 40 2.59 -3.10 0.54
C LEU A 40 2.04 -4.52 0.50
N TRP A 41 2.18 -5.18 -0.65
CA TRP A 41 1.66 -6.53 -0.87
C TRP A 41 2.42 -7.22 -1.99
N SER A 42 2.20 -8.52 -2.16
CA SER A 42 2.90 -9.36 -3.12
C SER A 42 2.02 -10.53 -3.53
N THR A 43 2.14 -10.99 -4.78
CA THR A 43 1.34 -12.09 -5.33
C THR A 43 1.78 -13.49 -4.88
N SER A 44 3.02 -13.65 -4.41
CA SER A 44 3.54 -14.94 -3.95
C SER A 44 3.37 -15.21 -2.47
N ASP A 45 3.13 -14.17 -1.69
CA ASP A 45 3.33 -14.26 -0.25
C ASP A 45 2.04 -14.78 0.35
N SER A 46 2.12 -16.01 0.86
CA SER A 46 0.98 -16.73 1.43
C SER A 46 0.77 -16.38 2.91
N SER A 47 1.79 -15.77 3.53
CA SER A 47 1.80 -15.42 4.94
C SER A 47 2.34 -14.01 5.20
N GLU A 48 1.99 -13.46 6.37
CA GLU A 48 2.51 -12.18 6.84
C GLU A 48 4.04 -12.20 7.01
N VAL A 49 4.61 -13.31 7.47
CA VAL A 49 6.05 -13.46 7.71
C VAL A 49 6.84 -13.33 6.40
N GLU A 50 6.40 -14.03 5.35
CA GLU A 50 7.02 -13.96 4.02
C GLU A 50 7.00 -12.52 3.47
N LEU A 51 5.86 -11.83 3.64
CA LEU A 51 5.73 -10.43 3.22
C LEU A 51 6.68 -9.51 4.00
N ILE A 52 6.80 -9.69 5.32
CA ILE A 52 7.72 -8.91 6.16
C ILE A 52 9.16 -9.11 5.72
N ASP A 53 9.60 -10.36 5.56
CA ASP A 53 10.97 -10.69 5.14
C ASP A 53 11.31 -10.04 3.80
N LYS A 54 10.36 -10.07 2.87
CA LYS A 54 10.50 -9.45 1.57
C LYS A 54 10.57 -7.93 1.64
N ILE A 55 9.74 -7.29 2.46
CA ILE A 55 9.82 -5.84 2.65
C ILE A 55 11.16 -5.46 3.28
N ASN A 56 11.62 -6.19 4.30
CA ASN A 56 12.92 -5.93 4.94
C ASN A 56 14.09 -6.12 3.97
N TYR A 57 14.01 -7.09 3.07
CA TYR A 57 15.03 -7.32 2.04
C TYR A 57 15.10 -6.17 1.02
N ILE A 58 13.94 -5.70 0.51
CA ILE A 58 13.89 -4.67 -0.54
C ILE A 58 14.02 -3.26 0.04
N PHE A 59 13.45 -3.02 1.21
CA PHE A 59 13.36 -1.73 1.90
C PHE A 59 13.77 -1.86 3.37
N PRO A 60 15.06 -2.11 3.67
CA PRO A 60 15.54 -2.34 5.04
C PRO A 60 15.32 -1.16 6.00
N ASN A 61 15.11 0.04 5.46
CA ASN A 61 14.87 1.25 6.25
C ASN A 61 13.38 1.47 6.58
N VAL A 62 12.48 0.62 6.08
CA VAL A 62 11.07 0.69 6.42
C VAL A 62 10.86 0.04 7.79
N PRO A 63 10.23 0.74 8.76
CA PRO A 63 9.90 0.13 10.04
C PRO A 63 8.65 -0.75 9.89
N VAL A 64 8.81 -1.97 9.34
CA VAL A 64 7.71 -2.89 9.01
C VAL A 64 6.84 -3.23 10.23
N ASP A 65 7.43 -3.29 11.42
CA ASP A 65 6.73 -3.55 12.67
C ASP A 65 5.74 -2.43 13.06
N ARG A 66 5.93 -1.22 12.53
CA ARG A 66 4.99 -0.09 12.72
C ARG A 66 3.84 -0.12 11.70
N LEU A 67 3.94 -0.93 10.65
CA LEU A 67 2.89 -1.08 9.65
C LEU A 67 1.78 -1.97 10.19
N ARG A 68 0.55 -1.64 9.82
CA ARG A 68 -0.64 -2.42 10.19
C ARG A 68 -0.83 -3.57 9.22
N THR A 69 -1.39 -4.68 9.67
CA THR A 69 -1.63 -5.86 8.82
C THR A 69 -3.11 -5.96 8.46
N CYS A 70 -3.38 -6.09 7.17
CA CYS A 70 -4.72 -6.23 6.65
C CYS A 70 -4.87 -7.43 5.70
N LYS A 71 -6.13 -7.79 5.48
CA LYS A 71 -6.61 -8.59 4.36
C LYS A 71 -7.48 -7.72 3.46
N ILE A 72 -7.28 -7.82 2.16
CA ILE A 72 -8.06 -7.08 1.17
C ILE A 72 -8.21 -7.89 -0.12
N ASN A 73 -9.37 -7.77 -0.75
CA ASN A 73 -9.59 -8.34 -2.08
C ASN A 73 -8.88 -7.49 -3.14
N LEU A 74 -7.96 -8.10 -3.87
CA LEU A 74 -7.33 -7.51 -5.05
C LEU A 74 -7.79 -8.24 -6.32
N ALA A 75 -7.98 -7.47 -7.39
CA ALA A 75 -8.37 -7.98 -8.69
C ALA A 75 -7.12 -8.13 -9.58
N PHE A 76 -6.91 -9.35 -10.08
CA PHE A 76 -5.82 -9.71 -10.98
C PHE A 76 -6.39 -10.02 -12.36
N PRO A 77 -5.84 -9.46 -13.44
CA PRO A 77 -6.33 -9.77 -14.78
C PRO A 77 -6.08 -11.24 -15.10
N LEU A 78 -7.14 -11.96 -15.49
CA LEU A 78 -7.05 -13.31 -16.07
C LEU A 78 -6.86 -13.20 -17.58
N ASP A 79 -7.61 -12.30 -18.21
CA ASP A 79 -7.54 -11.94 -19.62
C ASP A 79 -8.03 -10.48 -19.81
N ASP A 80 -8.31 -10.08 -21.05
CA ASP A 80 -8.74 -8.71 -21.39
C ASP A 80 -10.12 -8.31 -20.81
N HIS A 81 -10.91 -9.26 -20.34
CA HIS A 81 -12.31 -9.04 -19.92
C HIS A 81 -12.59 -9.49 -18.48
N PHE A 82 -11.80 -10.42 -17.96
CA PHE A 82 -12.04 -11.06 -16.67
C PHE A 82 -10.92 -10.80 -15.68
N PHE A 83 -11.34 -10.63 -14.43
CA PHE A 83 -10.45 -10.48 -13.29
C PHE A 83 -10.70 -11.59 -12.27
N GLN A 84 -9.62 -12.18 -11.77
CA GLN A 84 -9.65 -13.03 -10.59
C GLN A 84 -9.54 -12.17 -9.35
N ILE A 85 -10.51 -12.30 -8.44
CA ILE A 85 -10.45 -11.67 -7.13
C ILE A 85 -9.75 -12.63 -6.17
N GLN A 86 -8.73 -12.15 -5.46
CA GLN A 86 -7.99 -12.91 -4.47
C GLN A 86 -7.84 -12.12 -3.17
N ASP A 87 -8.07 -12.80 -2.05
CA ASP A 87 -7.79 -12.27 -0.70
C ASP A 87 -6.27 -12.19 -0.51
N THR A 88 -5.76 -10.99 -0.30
CA THR A 88 -4.32 -10.70 -0.24
C THR A 88 -3.96 -10.10 1.11
N ILE A 89 -2.89 -10.61 1.73
CA ILE A 89 -2.31 -10.02 2.93
C ILE A 89 -1.49 -8.80 2.53
N GLY A 90 -1.68 -7.70 3.25
CA GLY A 90 -0.94 -6.47 3.02
C GLY A 90 -0.48 -5.82 4.31
N LYS A 91 0.62 -5.08 4.21
CA LYS A 91 1.10 -4.15 5.24
C LYS A 91 0.69 -2.74 4.84
N ILE A 92 -0.12 -2.09 5.67
CA ILE A 92 -0.63 -0.76 5.40
C ILE A 92 -0.02 0.30 6.28
N MET A 93 0.18 1.47 5.69
CA MET A 93 0.50 2.69 6.41
C MET A 93 -0.67 3.67 6.25
N PRO A 94 -1.43 3.95 7.33
CA PRO A 94 -2.48 4.93 7.27
C PRO A 94 -1.89 6.32 7.02
N ILE A 95 -2.55 7.08 6.16
CA ILE A 95 -2.21 8.46 5.84
C ILE A 95 -3.18 9.35 6.62
N PRO A 96 -2.70 10.09 7.63
CA PRO A 96 -3.53 11.04 8.35
C PRO A 96 -4.17 12.06 7.40
N PRO A 97 -5.43 12.48 7.63
CA PRO A 97 -6.14 13.41 6.75
C PRO A 97 -5.37 14.71 6.45
N GLY A 98 -4.60 15.22 7.43
CA GLY A 98 -3.80 16.45 7.29
C GLY A 98 -2.65 16.36 6.28
N ILE A 99 -2.22 15.14 5.91
CA ILE A 99 -1.10 14.94 4.98
C ILE A 99 -1.54 15.13 3.53
N ASN A 100 -2.80 14.82 3.18
CA ASN A 100 -3.33 15.10 1.85
C ASN A 100 -3.23 16.59 1.46
N LEU A 101 -3.39 17.49 2.44
CA LEU A 101 -3.31 18.94 2.25
C LEU A 101 -1.88 19.42 1.95
N LEU A 102 -0.87 18.81 2.58
CA LEU A 102 0.54 19.17 2.39
C LEU A 102 1.07 18.75 1.01
N TYR A 103 0.49 17.73 0.38
CA TYR A 103 0.96 17.17 -0.89
C TYR A 103 0.23 17.68 -2.14
N GLN A 104 -0.99 18.23 -2.02
CA GLN A 104 -1.59 19.01 -3.12
C GLN A 104 -0.68 20.18 -3.57
N LEU A 105 0.21 20.65 -2.69
CA LEU A 105 1.17 21.73 -2.94
C LEU A 105 2.46 21.32 -3.68
N GLN A 106 2.72 20.03 -3.94
CA GLN A 106 3.93 19.57 -4.66
C GLN A 106 3.67 19.00 -6.06
N ILE A 107 2.50 19.28 -6.64
CA ILE A 107 2.24 19.07 -8.08
C ILE A 107 2.93 20.18 -8.88
N LEU A 108 4.27 20.16 -8.91
CA LEU A 108 5.06 20.91 -9.88
C LEU A 108 5.59 19.91 -10.90
N GLU A 109 5.07 20.03 -12.13
CA GLU A 109 5.51 19.30 -13.30
C GLU A 109 7.01 19.50 -13.53
N SER A 110 7.86 18.57 -13.07
CA SER A 110 9.28 18.58 -13.43
C SER A 110 9.48 17.82 -14.73
N ASN A 111 9.68 18.56 -15.83
CA ASN A 111 9.98 18.08 -17.19
C ASN A 111 11.38 17.47 -17.37
N ASN A 112 11.91 16.69 -16.41
CA ASN A 112 13.28 16.17 -16.49
C ASN A 112 13.33 14.63 -16.46
N ARG A 113 13.59 14.02 -17.62
CA ARG A 113 13.52 12.58 -17.90
C ARG A 113 14.66 11.71 -17.31
N SER A 114 15.49 12.23 -16.40
CA SER A 114 16.74 11.58 -15.95
C SER A 114 16.77 11.14 -14.49
N LEU A 115 15.69 11.27 -13.73
CA LEU A 115 15.57 10.75 -12.37
C LEU A 115 14.56 9.61 -12.36
N THR A 116 14.91 8.48 -11.73
CA THR A 116 14.02 7.34 -11.51
C THR A 116 12.69 7.86 -10.94
N PHE A 117 11.65 7.89 -11.78
CA PHE A 117 10.35 8.44 -11.43
C PHE A 117 9.64 7.48 -10.48
N TYR A 118 9.93 7.61 -9.18
CA TYR A 118 9.11 7.00 -8.16
C TYR A 118 7.72 7.64 -8.22
N SER A 119 6.68 6.80 -8.30
CA SER A 119 5.30 7.25 -8.25
C SER A 119 5.10 8.11 -7.00
N ASN A 120 4.15 9.06 -7.05
CA ASN A 120 3.88 9.92 -5.90
C ASN A 120 3.55 9.09 -4.64
N SER A 121 2.97 7.90 -4.82
CA SER A 121 2.76 6.91 -3.76
C SER A 121 4.06 6.49 -3.05
N ILE A 122 5.11 6.21 -3.81
CA ILE A 122 6.43 5.85 -3.27
C ILE A 122 7.08 7.04 -2.57
N LYS A 123 6.92 8.26 -3.10
CA LYS A 123 7.44 9.49 -2.47
C LYS A 123 6.75 9.76 -1.13
N THR A 124 5.42 9.71 -1.09
CA THR A 124 4.65 9.90 0.15
C THR A 124 4.96 8.79 1.15
N TYR A 125 5.06 7.55 0.68
CA TYR A 125 5.46 6.42 1.52
C TYR A 125 6.84 6.65 2.15
N ALA A 126 7.85 6.97 1.34
CA ALA A 126 9.21 7.22 1.81
C ALA A 126 9.30 8.39 2.79
N PHE A 127 8.48 9.43 2.64
CA PHE A 127 8.41 10.54 3.60
C PHE A 127 7.81 10.10 4.94
N LEU A 128 6.70 9.38 4.92
CA LEU A 128 6.00 8.93 6.12
C LEU A 128 6.81 7.91 6.92
N THR A 129 7.66 7.12 6.25
CA THR A 129 8.52 6.15 6.91
C THR A 129 9.82 6.73 7.48
N LYS A 130 10.21 7.98 7.17
CA LYS A 130 11.42 8.65 7.70
C LYS A 130 11.31 9.10 9.18
N LEU A 131 10.54 8.36 10.00
CA LEU A 131 10.38 8.57 11.44
C LEU A 131 11.43 7.82 12.27
#